data_AF-A0A839RW57-F1
#
_entry.id   AF-A0A839RW57-F1
#
_cell.length_a   1.000
_cell.length_b   1.000
_cell.length_c   1.000
_cell.angle_alpha   90.00
_cell.angle_beta   90.00
_cell.angle_gamma   90.00
#
_symmetry.space_group_name_H-M   'P 1'
#
loop_
_entity.id
_entity.type
_entity.pdbx_description
1 polymer ?
#
loop_
_entity_poly.entity_id
_entity_poly.type
_entity_poly.pdbx_seq_one_letter_code
_entity_poly.pdbx_strand_id
1 'polypeptide(L)'
;MGHRNRRRARFRRGGAGPERWFLAVRAGVLEVLGGLPAQVSARCGRRVPEVERLVAAWRLLLRMHERTGDGGCTVCGPRRDRRLCTVWQVAVGYFLRSLPNESPSEWRNAA
;
A
#
# COMPACT_ATOMS: atom_id res chain seq x y z
N MET A 1 -14.68 -40.63 -35.65
CA MET A 1 -15.41 -39.36 -35.35
C MET A 1 -16.09 -39.51 -34.00
N GLY A 2 -15.97 -38.53 -33.09
CA GLY A 2 -16.81 -38.48 -31.88
C GLY A 2 -16.13 -38.31 -30.52
N HIS A 3 -15.04 -37.55 -30.39
CA HIS A 3 -14.58 -37.05 -29.08
C HIS A 3 -14.87 -35.56 -28.95
N ARG A 4 -15.82 -35.20 -28.08
CA ARG A 4 -15.77 -34.05 -27.16
C ARG A 4 -17.18 -33.75 -26.62
N ASN A 5 -17.42 -34.04 -25.35
CA ASN A 5 -18.21 -33.11 -24.54
C ASN A 5 -17.92 -33.26 -23.03
N ARG A 6 -16.70 -32.93 -22.62
CA ARG A 6 -16.45 -32.62 -21.20
C ARG A 6 -16.82 -31.17 -20.97
N ARG A 7 -18.09 -30.96 -20.59
CA ARG A 7 -18.55 -29.71 -19.98
C ARG A 7 -17.78 -29.52 -18.67
N ARG A 8 -16.64 -28.83 -18.75
CA ARG A 8 -15.98 -28.24 -17.59
C ARG A 8 -16.92 -27.14 -17.10
N ALA A 9 -17.77 -27.49 -16.14
CA ALA A 9 -18.38 -26.51 -15.25
C ALA A 9 -17.24 -25.65 -14.70
N ARG A 10 -17.10 -24.43 -15.24
CA ARG A 10 -16.26 -23.42 -14.63
C ARG A 10 -16.93 -23.12 -13.31
N PHE A 11 -16.39 -23.70 -12.23
CA PHE A 11 -16.56 -23.17 -10.90
C PHE A 11 -16.26 -21.67 -10.99
N ARG A 12 -17.32 -20.85 -10.99
CA ARG A 12 -17.22 -19.42 -10.73
C ARG A 12 -16.74 -19.34 -9.29
N ARG A 13 -15.42 -19.23 -9.10
CA ARG A 13 -14.88 -18.73 -7.84
C ARG A 13 -15.45 -17.32 -7.69
N GLY A 14 -16.49 -17.19 -6.87
CA GLY A 14 -16.88 -15.93 -6.26
C GLY A 14 -15.75 -15.47 -5.36
N GLY A 15 -14.67 -14.95 -5.96
CA GLY A 15 -13.59 -14.32 -5.24
C GLY A 15 -13.91 -12.84 -5.17
N ALA A 16 -14.12 -12.33 -3.96
CA ALA A 16 -14.02 -10.90 -3.72
C ALA A 16 -12.64 -10.45 -4.26
N GLY A 17 -12.66 -9.78 -5.41
CA GLY A 17 -11.57 -9.84 -6.38
C GLY A 17 -10.29 -9.08 -6.01
N PRO A 18 -9.32 -8.99 -6.95
CA PRO A 18 -8.12 -8.16 -6.83
C PRO A 18 -8.39 -6.73 -6.34
N GLU A 19 -9.58 -6.21 -6.64
CA GLU A 19 -10.04 -4.90 -6.19
C GLU A 19 -10.18 -4.82 -4.66
N ARG A 20 -10.83 -5.80 -4.02
CA ARG A 20 -11.04 -5.78 -2.57
C ARG A 20 -9.72 -5.89 -1.82
N TRP A 21 -8.77 -6.67 -2.34
CA TRP A 21 -7.42 -6.74 -1.78
C TRP A 21 -6.70 -5.38 -1.88
N PHE A 22 -6.77 -4.72 -3.03
CA PHE A 22 -6.14 -3.41 -3.21
C PHE A 22 -6.76 -2.38 -2.27
N LEU A 23 -8.09 -2.36 -2.13
CA LEU A 23 -8.79 -1.49 -1.18
C LEU A 23 -8.36 -1.73 0.27
N ALA A 24 -8.15 -2.99 0.66
CA ALA A 24 -7.63 -3.32 2.00
C ALA A 24 -6.19 -2.83 2.21
N VAL A 25 -5.30 -3.02 1.23
CA VAL A 25 -3.93 -2.49 1.28
C VAL A 25 -3.93 -0.96 1.36
N ARG A 26 -4.74 -0.31 0.52
CA ARG A 26 -4.92 1.15 0.52
C ARG A 26 -5.38 1.66 1.87
N ALA A 27 -6.40 1.03 2.44
CA ALA A 27 -6.92 1.41 3.76
C ALA A 27 -5.82 1.31 4.82
N GLY A 28 -5.11 0.18 4.90
CA GLY A 28 -4.04 -0.02 5.88
C GLY A 28 -2.92 1.01 5.78
N VAL A 29 -2.43 1.30 4.56
CA VAL A 29 -1.39 2.33 4.36
C VAL A 29 -1.89 3.71 4.81
N LEU A 30 -3.11 4.09 4.44
CA LEU A 30 -3.67 5.41 4.78
C LEU A 30 -3.94 5.57 6.27
N GLU A 31 -4.35 4.50 6.95
CA GLU A 31 -4.53 4.46 8.40
C GLU A 31 -3.19 4.68 9.11
N VAL A 32 -2.15 3.93 8.74
CA VAL A 32 -0.80 4.11 9.31
C VAL A 32 -0.31 5.54 9.11
N LEU A 33 -0.39 6.08 7.88
CA LEU A 33 -0.01 7.46 7.58
C LEU A 33 -0.79 8.48 8.41
N GLY A 34 -2.08 8.23 8.68
CA GLY A 34 -2.91 9.10 9.50
C GLY A 34 -2.52 9.11 10.98
N GLY A 35 -1.99 8.00 11.50
CA GLY A 35 -1.53 7.90 12.88
C GLY A 35 -0.15 8.49 13.15
N LEU A 36 0.69 8.67 12.13
CA LEU A 36 2.09 9.10 12.31
C LEU A 36 2.26 10.44 13.05
N PRO A 37 1.51 11.52 12.73
CA PRO A 37 1.68 12.79 13.42
C PRO A 37 1.42 12.69 14.94
N ALA A 38 0.38 11.96 15.35
CA ALA A 38 0.07 11.76 16.77
C ALA A 38 1.15 10.94 17.48
N GLN A 39 1.65 9.87 16.84
CA GLN A 39 2.75 9.05 17.38
C GLN A 39 4.04 9.85 17.54
N VAL A 40 4.35 10.74 16.59
CA VAL A 40 5.52 11.62 16.66
C VAL A 40 5.32 12.71 17.69
N SER A 41 4.13 13.31 17.79
CA SER A 41 3.81 14.33 18.80
C SER A 41 4.08 13.82 20.22
N ALA A 42 3.67 12.59 20.51
CA ALA A 42 3.90 11.93 21.80
C ALA A 42 5.39 11.73 22.16
N ARG A 43 6.29 11.71 21.16
CA ARG A 43 7.74 11.48 21.35
C ARG A 43 8.57 12.76 21.19
N CYS A 44 8.23 13.61 20.24
CA CYS A 44 8.98 14.80 19.82
C CYS A 44 8.08 15.78 19.05
N GLY A 45 7.30 16.60 19.77
CA GLY A 45 6.37 17.58 19.19
C GLY A 45 6.98 18.53 18.15
N ARG A 46 8.28 18.86 18.24
CA ARG A 46 8.97 19.75 17.29
C ARG A 46 9.03 19.22 15.86
N ARG A 47 8.93 17.89 15.65
CA ARG A 47 8.98 17.27 14.31
C ARG A 47 7.61 17.12 13.66
N VAL A 48 6.51 17.41 14.37
CA VAL A 48 5.14 17.21 13.86
C VAL A 48 4.90 17.93 12.53
N PRO A 49 5.27 19.21 12.32
CA PRO A 49 5.02 19.90 11.05
C PRO A 49 5.78 19.29 9.85
N GLU A 50 6.95 18.69 10.10
CA GLU A 50 7.69 17.98 9.05
C GLU A 50 7.02 16.65 8.70
N VAL A 51 6.58 15.91 9.71
CA VAL A 51 5.88 14.64 9.53
C VAL A 51 4.53 14.84 8.83
N GLU A 52 3.78 15.87 9.18
CA GLU A 52 2.54 16.22 8.49
C GLU A 52 2.77 16.52 7.02
N ARG A 53 3.84 17.25 6.68
CA ARG A 53 4.23 17.51 5.28
C ARG A 53 4.58 16.22 4.55
N LEU A 54 5.35 15.33 5.16
CA LEU A 54 5.69 14.03 4.57
C LEU A 54 4.45 13.15 4.38
N VAL A 55 3.55 13.10 5.36
CA VAL A 55 2.27 12.38 5.27
C VAL A 55 1.42 12.94 4.12
N ALA A 56 1.33 14.27 3.99
CA ALA A 56 0.61 14.91 2.90
C ALA A 56 1.23 14.57 1.54
N ALA A 57 2.56 14.60 1.43
CA ALA A 57 3.28 14.24 0.21
C ALA A 57 3.02 12.77 -0.19
N TRP A 58 3.10 11.83 0.76
CA TRP A 58 2.80 10.43 0.51
C TRP A 58 1.35 10.21 0.10
N ARG A 59 0.39 10.86 0.76
CA ARG A 59 -1.03 10.78 0.37
C ARG A 59 -1.26 11.30 -1.05
N LEU A 60 -0.61 12.40 -1.42
CA LEU A 60 -0.69 12.92 -2.79
C LEU A 60 -0.12 11.93 -3.80
N LEU A 61 1.09 11.42 -3.54
CA LEU A 61 1.75 10.44 -4.40
C LEU A 61 0.91 9.17 -4.59
N LEU A 62 0.35 8.61 -3.51
CA LEU A 62 -0.48 7.42 -3.58
C LEU A 62 -1.78 7.64 -4.36
N ARG A 63 -2.42 8.82 -4.21
CA ARG A 63 -3.59 9.20 -5.02
C ARG A 63 -3.26 9.32 -6.50
N MET A 64 -2.10 9.88 -6.84
CA MET A 64 -1.67 9.94 -8.24
C MET A 64 -1.45 8.55 -8.84
N HIS A 65 -1.14 7.54 -8.01
CA HIS A 65 -0.91 6.15 -8.43
C HIS A 65 -2.09 5.21 -8.09
N GLU A 66 -3.30 5.72 -7.96
CA GLU A 66 -4.50 4.93 -7.69
C GLU A 66 -4.70 3.83 -8.74
N ARG A 67 -5.36 2.74 -8.34
CA ARG A 67 -5.67 1.64 -9.25
C ARG A 67 -6.87 2.02 -10.12
N THR A 68 -6.79 1.75 -11.41
CA THR A 68 -7.91 1.92 -12.35
C THR A 68 -8.84 0.70 -12.31
N GLY A 69 -10.08 0.84 -12.77
CA GLY A 69 -11.08 -0.23 -12.74
C GLY A 69 -10.72 -1.49 -13.55
N ASP A 70 -9.79 -1.36 -14.50
CA ASP A 70 -9.19 -2.47 -15.26
C ASP A 70 -8.01 -3.14 -14.52
N GLY A 71 -7.61 -2.61 -13.37
CA GLY A 71 -6.52 -3.10 -12.54
C GLY A 71 -5.13 -2.56 -12.90
N GLY A 72 -5.03 -1.54 -13.75
CA GLY A 72 -3.81 -0.78 -14.00
C GLY A 72 -3.52 0.26 -12.90
N CYS A 73 -2.43 0.99 -13.07
CA CYS A 73 -2.14 2.21 -12.32
C CYS A 73 -2.39 3.41 -13.22
N THR A 74 -3.03 4.45 -12.68
CA THR A 74 -3.33 5.72 -13.38
C THR A 74 -2.11 6.35 -14.06
N VAL A 75 -0.92 6.28 -13.43
CA VAL A 75 0.32 6.89 -13.94
C VAL A 75 1.24 5.88 -14.63
N CYS A 76 1.40 4.68 -14.06
CA CYS A 76 2.33 3.68 -14.63
C CYS A 76 1.72 2.86 -15.78
N GLY A 77 0.41 2.98 -16.02
CA GLY A 77 -0.31 2.18 -17.00
C GLY A 77 -0.59 0.74 -16.55
N PRO A 78 -1.12 -0.09 -17.47
CA PRO A 78 -1.43 -1.50 -17.19
C PRO A 78 -0.15 -2.32 -17.04
N ARG A 79 -0.08 -3.17 -16.01
CA ARG A 79 0.99 -4.15 -15.83
C ARG A 79 0.52 -5.54 -16.23
N ARG A 80 1.43 -6.34 -16.83
CA ARG A 80 1.14 -7.73 -17.24
C ARG A 80 0.79 -8.63 -16.06
N ASP A 81 1.33 -8.31 -14.88
CA ASP A 81 0.97 -8.92 -13.61
C ASP A 81 0.02 -7.98 -12.85
N ARG A 82 -1.04 -8.52 -12.25
CA ARG A 82 -2.01 -7.74 -11.44
C ARG A 82 -1.42 -7.29 -10.10
N ARG A 83 -0.11 -7.04 -10.04
CA ARG A 83 0.62 -6.61 -8.86
C ARG A 83 0.52 -5.09 -8.69
N LEU A 84 0.84 -4.60 -7.50
CA LEU A 84 0.96 -3.17 -7.21
C LEU A 84 2.02 -2.52 -8.10
N CYS A 85 1.83 -1.24 -8.43
CA CYS A 85 2.92 -0.45 -9.00
C CYS A 85 4.04 -0.25 -7.97
N THR A 86 5.23 0.14 -8.41
CA THR A 86 6.41 0.26 -7.54
C THR A 86 6.19 1.22 -6.36
N VAL A 87 5.47 2.33 -6.58
CA VAL A 87 5.11 3.29 -5.51
C VAL A 87 4.30 2.60 -4.40
N TRP A 88 3.26 1.86 -4.77
CA TRP A 88 2.46 1.10 -3.81
C TRP A 88 3.25 -0.04 -3.17
N GLN A 89 4.18 -0.67 -3.89
CA GLN A 89 5.08 -1.69 -3.31
C GLN A 89 5.98 -1.10 -2.22
N VAL A 90 6.54 0.09 -2.47
CA VAL A 90 7.35 0.82 -1.48
C VAL A 90 6.52 1.21 -0.27
N ALA A 91 5.30 1.73 -0.48
CA ALA A 91 4.41 2.10 0.60
C ALA A 91 4.05 0.88 1.49
N VAL A 92 3.75 -0.26 0.88
CA VAL A 92 3.53 -1.51 1.62
C VAL A 92 4.79 -1.94 2.36
N GLY A 93 5.97 -1.84 1.73
CA GLY A 93 7.25 -2.11 2.36
C GLY A 93 7.46 -1.31 3.65
N TYR A 94 7.35 0.01 3.56
CA TYR A 94 7.63 0.94 4.65
C TYR A 94 6.53 1.07 5.70
N PHE A 95 5.26 0.98 5.31
CA PHE A 95 4.15 1.27 6.23
C PHE A 95 3.43 0.01 6.73
N LEU A 96 3.52 -1.12 6.01
CA LEU A 96 2.86 -2.37 6.40
C LEU A 96 3.81 -3.52 6.73
N ARG A 97 5.00 -3.60 6.12
CA ARG A 97 5.90 -4.77 6.21
C ARG A 97 7.16 -4.56 7.06
N SER A 98 7.54 -3.34 7.38
CA SER A 98 8.83 -3.08 8.02
C SER A 98 8.81 -1.72 8.74
N LEU A 99 9.09 -1.61 10.05
CA LEU A 99 9.49 -2.64 11.05
C LEU A 99 8.98 -2.32 12.47
N PRO A 100 8.57 -3.34 13.26
CA PRO A 100 8.70 -3.30 14.70
C PRO A 100 10.18 -3.44 15.11
N ASN A 101 10.62 -2.56 16.01
CA ASN A 101 11.92 -2.50 16.71
C ASN A 101 13.05 -1.66 16.08
N GLU A 102 12.89 -0.33 16.10
CA GLU A 102 14.03 0.57 16.33
C GLU A 102 14.10 0.87 17.83
N SER A 103 15.03 0.24 18.55
CA SER A 103 15.32 0.60 19.95
C SER A 103 15.90 2.02 20.01
N PRO A 104 15.47 2.91 20.93
CA PRO A 104 15.93 4.30 21.04
C PRO A 104 17.42 4.55 21.40
N SER A 105 18.32 3.58 21.24
CA SER A 105 19.71 3.67 21.67
C SER A 105 20.73 4.01 20.57
N GLU A 106 20.39 3.91 19.28
CA GLU A 106 21.41 4.10 18.21
C GLU A 106 21.67 5.56 17.81
N TRP A 107 20.82 6.52 18.17
CA TRP A 107 21.04 7.93 17.84
C TRP A 107 21.85 8.72 18.89
N ARG A 108 22.37 8.05 19.93
CA ARG A 108 23.10 8.71 21.04
C ARG A 108 24.61 8.85 20.83
N ASN A 109 25.16 8.28 19.75
CA ASN A 109 26.61 8.25 19.47
C ASN A 109 27.03 8.89 18.14
N ALA A 110 26.15 9.66 17.50
CA ALA A 110 26.55 10.52 16.38
C ALA A 110 26.78 11.95 16.91
N ALA A 111 27.81 12.07 17.76
CA ALA A 111 28.44 13.33 18.14
C ALA A 111 29.79 13.44 17.42
#